data_AF-A0A7S3SS31-F1
#
_entry.id   AF-A0A7S3SS31-F1
#
_cell.length_a   1.000
_cell.length_b   1.000
_cell.length_c   1.000
_cell.angle_alpha   90.00
_cell.angle_beta   90.00
_cell.angle_gamma   90.00
#
_symmetry.space_group_name_H-M   'P 1'
#
loop_
_entity.id
_entity.type
_entity.pdbx_description
1 polymer ?
#
loop_
_entity_poly.entity_id
_entity_poly.type
_entity_poly.pdbx_seq_one_letter_code
_entity_poly.pdbx_strand_id
1 'polypeptide(L)'
;VAFAMEKGGILDLPMDMGQIVVGLGWDVDDGECDLDVSAVLMDQGGHDVEAVFFGRLESQEHGITHTGDNLTGEGDGDDEQIIVNLDRVGPRVSQICFVVNIYTTNRTFAQVANPYCRVVDTSSGAELCRYALREAGRENGLIIARLVREVGGRWGFHALGLPCRGRTYKDSLPQIRNSTGIKTSSLLVRSNSTTTAGSARMSMADNGHFMSPGEEPKRSKFCVVQ
;
A
#
# COMPACT_ATOMS: atom_id res chain seq x y z
N VAL A 1 -6.17 4.25 19.64
CA VAL A 1 -5.98 3.15 18.66
C VAL A 1 -5.96 3.81 17.30
N ALA A 2 -4.84 3.73 16.58
CA ALA A 2 -4.73 4.30 15.24
C ALA A 2 -5.65 3.55 14.27
N PHE A 3 -6.16 4.24 13.25
CA PHE A 3 -6.89 3.58 12.17
C PHE A 3 -5.94 2.69 11.36
N ALA A 4 -6.19 1.38 11.35
CA ALA A 4 -5.48 0.45 10.49
C ALA A 4 -5.93 0.69 9.05
N MET A 5 -5.01 1.19 8.23
CA MET A 5 -5.26 1.56 6.85
C MET A 5 -4.90 0.41 5.91
N GLU A 6 -5.69 0.26 4.86
CA GLU A 6 -5.47 -0.73 3.80
C GLU A 6 -5.15 -0.03 2.47
N LYS A 7 -4.56 -0.78 1.53
CA LYS A 7 -4.34 -0.31 0.17
C LYS A 7 -5.63 0.20 -0.47
N GLY A 8 -5.58 1.39 -1.05
CA GLY A 8 -6.75 2.06 -1.61
C GLY A 8 -7.60 2.81 -0.59
N GLY A 9 -7.23 2.79 0.69
CA GLY A 9 -7.82 3.63 1.72
C GLY A 9 -7.47 5.12 1.53
N ILE A 10 -8.34 5.98 2.06
CA ILE A 10 -8.13 7.43 2.12
C ILE A 10 -8.40 7.87 3.56
N LEU A 11 -7.48 8.65 4.13
CA LEU A 11 -7.68 9.39 5.37
C LEU A 11 -7.80 10.87 5.01
N ASP A 12 -8.98 11.45 5.18
CA ASP A 12 -9.16 12.90 5.10
C ASP A 12 -8.55 13.57 6.34
N LEU A 13 -7.64 14.52 6.14
CA LEU A 13 -7.08 15.30 7.24
C LEU A 13 -8.03 16.47 7.59
N PRO A 14 -8.15 16.81 8.89
CA PRO A 14 -8.87 18.00 9.33
C PRO A 14 -8.40 19.27 8.64
N MET A 15 -9.31 20.24 8.45
CA MET A 15 -9.02 21.52 7.78
C MET A 15 -7.97 22.37 8.50
N ASP A 16 -7.90 22.24 9.82
CA ASP A 16 -7.00 22.96 10.73
C ASP A 16 -5.72 22.17 11.03
N MET A 17 -5.47 21.08 10.29
CA MET A 17 -4.25 20.30 10.42
C MET A 17 -3.07 21.06 9.82
N GLY A 18 -2.24 21.66 10.68
CA GLY A 18 -1.09 22.45 10.22
C GLY A 18 0.13 21.60 9.82
N GLN A 19 0.50 20.62 10.65
CA GLN A 19 1.69 19.79 10.40
C GLN A 19 1.43 18.32 10.76
N ILE A 20 1.97 17.43 9.94
CA ILE A 20 1.97 15.99 10.17
C ILE A 20 3.39 15.43 10.06
N VAL A 21 3.60 14.27 10.67
CA VAL A 21 4.75 13.40 10.43
C VAL A 21 4.29 12.17 9.68
N VAL A 22 4.95 11.88 8.57
CA VAL A 22 4.87 10.58 7.89
C VAL A 22 6.06 9.76 8.36
N GLY A 23 5.80 8.82 9.25
CA GLY A 23 6.81 7.91 9.80
C GLY A 23 6.82 6.59 9.05
N LEU A 24 8.01 6.04 8.81
CA LEU A 24 8.20 4.71 8.28
C LEU A 24 9.06 3.91 9.23
N GLY A 25 8.73 2.65 9.40
CA GLY A 25 9.58 1.72 10.14
C GLY A 25 9.58 0.33 9.53
N TRP A 26 10.66 -0.39 9.74
CA TRP A 26 10.91 -1.74 9.24
C TRP A 26 11.99 -2.45 10.06
N ASP A 27 12.01 -3.77 10.00
CA ASP A 27 13.05 -4.60 10.60
C ASP A 27 13.91 -5.23 9.50
N VAL A 28 15.23 -5.31 9.70
CA VAL A 28 16.17 -5.98 8.80
C VAL A 28 17.03 -6.98 9.58
N ASP A 29 17.06 -8.24 9.13
CA ASP A 29 17.67 -9.34 9.90
C ASP A 29 19.20 -9.25 10.01
N ASP A 30 19.88 -8.63 9.03
CA ASP A 30 21.35 -8.60 8.93
C ASP A 30 21.93 -7.18 8.96
N GLY A 31 21.13 -6.12 9.17
CA GLY A 31 21.58 -4.71 9.15
C GLY A 31 22.13 -4.21 7.80
N GLU A 32 22.14 -5.04 6.76
CA GLU A 32 22.68 -4.74 5.42
C GLU A 32 21.57 -4.41 4.40
N CYS A 33 20.50 -3.72 4.80
CA CYS A 33 19.45 -3.29 3.87
C CYS A 33 19.02 -1.86 4.17
N ASP A 34 19.58 -0.96 3.38
CA ASP A 34 19.36 0.48 3.43
C ASP A 34 18.10 0.84 2.61
N LEU A 35 17.12 1.43 3.29
CA LEU A 35 15.85 1.86 2.71
C LEU A 35 15.79 3.38 2.74
N ASP A 36 15.78 3.99 1.57
CA ASP A 36 15.65 5.43 1.40
C ASP A 36 14.19 5.83 1.25
N VAL A 37 13.69 6.71 2.13
CA VAL A 37 12.40 7.37 1.92
C VAL A 37 12.60 8.69 1.17
N SER A 38 11.65 9.02 0.30
CA SER A 38 11.62 10.31 -0.39
C SER A 38 10.20 10.84 -0.49
N ALA A 39 10.07 12.17 -0.36
CA ALA A 39 8.86 12.90 -0.71
C ALA A 39 9.07 13.62 -2.04
N VAL A 40 8.29 13.24 -3.05
CA VAL A 40 8.32 13.87 -4.38
C VAL A 40 7.08 14.73 -4.57
N LEU A 41 7.27 16.03 -4.72
CA LEU A 41 6.22 17.02 -4.82
C LEU A 41 5.83 17.16 -6.29
N MET A 42 4.54 16.99 -6.59
CA MET A 42 4.02 16.91 -7.95
C MET A 42 3.03 18.05 -8.24
N ASP A 43 3.15 18.65 -9.41
CA ASP A 43 2.15 19.58 -9.93
C ASP A 43 0.92 18.87 -10.52
N GLN A 44 -0.10 19.65 -10.90
CA GLN A 44 -1.34 19.12 -11.47
C GLN A 44 -1.15 18.41 -12.82
N GLY A 45 -0.07 18.73 -13.54
CA GLY A 45 0.30 18.07 -14.79
C GLY A 45 0.99 16.72 -14.57
N GLY A 46 1.27 16.35 -13.31
CA GLY A 46 2.02 15.15 -12.98
C GLY A 46 3.53 15.32 -13.19
N HIS A 47 4.05 16.55 -13.20
CA HIS A 47 5.48 16.81 -13.22
C HIS A 47 6.00 17.02 -11.79
N ASP A 48 7.20 16.53 -11.52
CA ASP A 48 7.89 16.79 -10.27
C ASP A 48 8.35 18.25 -10.20
N VAL A 49 7.96 18.92 -9.11
CA VAL A 49 8.35 20.30 -8.77
C VAL A 49 9.64 20.28 -7.98
N GLU A 50 9.72 19.38 -6.99
CA GLU A 50 10.82 19.24 -6.05
C GLU A 50 10.79 17.83 -5.46
N ALA A 51 11.92 17.38 -4.90
CA ALA A 51 11.96 16.21 -4.04
C ALA A 51 12.79 16.49 -2.79
N VAL A 52 12.35 15.91 -1.67
CA VAL A 52 13.06 15.89 -0.38
C VAL A 52 13.42 14.42 -0.07
N PHE A 53 14.69 14.18 0.20
CA PHE A 53 15.31 12.85 0.33
C PHE A 53 16.65 12.98 1.06
N PHE A 54 17.38 11.89 1.32
CA PHE A 54 18.66 11.90 2.06
C PHE A 54 19.68 12.93 1.55
N GLY A 55 19.73 13.19 0.24
CA GLY A 55 20.64 14.16 -0.38
C GLY A 55 20.15 15.62 -0.36
N ARG A 56 18.90 15.86 0.05
CA ARG A 56 18.29 17.18 0.23
C ARG A 56 17.20 17.08 1.31
N LEU A 57 17.59 17.29 2.56
CA LEU A 57 16.73 17.04 3.72
C LEU A 57 15.60 18.07 3.90
N GLU A 58 15.60 19.19 3.19
CA GLU A 58 14.58 20.23 3.38
C GLU A 58 14.16 20.89 2.06
N SER A 59 12.86 21.15 1.95
CA SER A 59 12.29 22.10 1.01
C SER A 59 12.10 23.46 1.68
N GLN A 60 12.84 24.46 1.18
CA GLN A 60 12.74 25.84 1.68
C GLN A 60 11.36 26.47 1.39
N GLU A 61 10.74 26.09 0.26
CA GLU A 61 9.51 26.71 -0.23
C GLU A 61 8.24 25.99 0.21
N HIS A 62 8.29 24.66 0.41
CA HIS A 62 7.09 23.84 0.56
C HIS A 62 6.93 23.21 1.93
N GLY A 63 7.83 23.50 2.87
CA GLY A 63 7.68 23.09 4.28
C GLY A 63 7.77 21.57 4.49
N ILE A 64 8.60 20.90 3.70
CA ILE A 64 8.86 19.46 3.80
C ILE A 64 10.26 19.26 4.37
N THR A 65 10.39 18.40 5.38
CA THR A 65 11.67 18.10 6.03
C THR A 65 11.83 16.60 6.24
N HIS A 66 12.95 16.04 5.80
CA HIS A 66 13.40 14.70 6.11
C HIS A 66 14.23 14.74 7.39
N THR A 67 13.97 13.86 8.37
CA THR A 67 14.67 13.89 9.66
C THR A 67 16.10 13.36 9.61
N GLY A 68 16.46 12.68 8.54
CA GLY A 68 17.74 12.01 8.34
C GLY A 68 17.51 10.59 7.85
N ASP A 69 18.56 10.01 7.28
CA ASP A 69 18.54 8.64 6.76
C ASP A 69 18.95 7.67 7.88
N ASN A 70 18.20 6.57 8.02
CA ASN A 70 18.58 5.46 8.90
C ASN A 70 19.05 4.27 8.07
N LEU A 71 20.37 4.25 7.83
CA LEU A 71 21.09 3.24 7.08
C LEU A 71 20.96 1.80 7.61
N THR A 72 20.49 1.62 8.84
CA THR A 72 20.56 0.34 9.56
C THR A 72 19.20 -0.26 9.90
N GLY A 73 18.14 0.56 9.99
CA GLY A 73 16.85 0.14 10.56
C GLY A 73 16.95 -0.31 12.03
N GLU A 74 18.04 0.03 12.74
CA GLU A 74 18.17 -0.27 14.16
C GLU A 74 17.41 0.76 15.00
N GLY A 75 16.53 0.30 15.87
CA GLY A 75 15.79 1.13 16.82
C GLY A 75 14.35 0.69 16.98
N ASP A 76 13.70 1.17 18.05
CA ASP A 76 12.26 1.01 18.20
C ASP A 76 11.55 2.21 17.54
N GLY A 77 10.57 1.95 16.68
CA GLY A 77 9.66 2.99 16.18
C GLY A 77 9.84 3.29 14.69
N ASP A 78 9.84 4.58 14.33
CA ASP A 78 10.05 5.00 12.95
C ASP A 78 11.55 5.10 12.69
N ASP A 79 12.03 4.40 11.68
CA ASP A 79 13.40 4.48 11.19
C ASP A 79 13.64 5.79 10.44
N GLU A 80 12.66 6.21 9.64
CA GLU A 80 12.69 7.48 8.92
C GLU A 80 11.39 8.26 9.06
N GLN A 81 11.51 9.59 9.08
CA GLN A 81 10.37 10.48 9.17
C GLN A 81 10.47 11.62 8.16
N ILE A 82 9.31 11.93 7.55
CA ILE A 82 9.12 13.13 6.75
C ILE A 82 8.08 14.00 7.43
N ILE A 83 8.51 15.19 7.85
CA ILE A 83 7.66 16.22 8.41
C ILE A 83 7.07 17.04 7.25
N VAL A 84 5.76 17.24 7.28
CA VAL A 84 5.03 18.02 6.27
C VAL A 84 4.26 19.12 6.97
N ASN A 85 4.66 20.37 6.75
CA ASN A 85 3.88 21.54 7.13
C ASN A 85 2.90 21.87 6.00
N LEU A 86 1.65 21.43 6.16
CA LEU A 86 0.57 21.51 5.17
C LEU A 86 0.21 22.96 4.82
N ASP A 87 0.35 23.88 5.77
CA ASP A 87 0.09 25.32 5.58
C ASP A 87 1.15 25.99 4.70
N ARG A 88 2.36 25.44 4.64
CA ARG A 88 3.48 25.96 3.85
C ARG A 88 3.58 25.35 2.45
N VAL A 89 2.85 24.29 2.16
CA VAL A 89 2.91 23.65 0.85
C VAL A 89 2.36 24.61 -0.21
N GLY A 90 3.22 25.02 -1.15
CA GLY A 90 2.90 26.00 -2.17
C GLY A 90 1.76 25.58 -3.11
N PRO A 91 1.06 26.54 -3.74
CA PRO A 91 -0.12 26.27 -4.55
C PRO A 91 0.16 25.50 -5.85
N ARG A 92 1.42 25.48 -6.31
CA ARG A 92 1.84 24.68 -7.48
C ARG A 92 1.86 23.18 -7.18
N VAL A 93 2.00 22.80 -5.92
CA VAL A 93 2.06 21.41 -5.48
C VAL A 93 0.64 20.90 -5.23
N SER A 94 0.24 19.91 -6.02
CA SER A 94 -1.07 19.27 -5.95
C SER A 94 -1.03 17.94 -5.23
N GLN A 95 0.11 17.24 -5.29
CA GLN A 95 0.32 15.96 -4.62
C GLN A 95 1.73 15.89 -4.04
N ILE A 96 1.89 15.12 -2.96
CA ILE A 96 3.20 14.76 -2.40
C ILE A 96 3.24 13.25 -2.33
N CYS A 97 4.05 12.61 -3.17
CA CYS A 97 4.19 11.16 -3.21
C CYS A 97 5.31 10.72 -2.26
N PHE A 98 4.99 9.79 -1.36
CA PHE A 98 5.97 9.13 -0.51
C PHE A 98 6.38 7.81 -1.16
N VAL A 99 7.66 7.71 -1.47
CA VAL A 99 8.26 6.53 -2.09
C VAL A 99 9.38 6.04 -1.19
N VAL A 100 9.51 4.72 -1.11
CA VAL A 100 10.65 4.06 -0.47
C VAL A 100 11.38 3.22 -1.50
N ASN A 101 12.71 3.28 -1.51
CA ASN A 101 13.57 2.51 -2.38
C ASN A 101 14.60 1.76 -1.55
N ILE A 102 14.93 0.53 -1.93
CA ILE A 102 16.07 -0.17 -1.35
C ILE A 102 17.33 0.29 -2.10
N TYR A 103 18.20 0.99 -1.39
CA TYR A 103 19.44 1.53 -1.92
C TYR A 103 20.50 0.44 -2.10
N THR A 104 20.53 -0.55 -1.20
CA THR A 104 21.48 -1.66 -1.23
C THR A 104 21.29 -2.53 -2.48
N THR A 105 22.39 -2.90 -3.14
CA THR A 105 22.35 -3.74 -4.35
C THR A 105 21.99 -5.18 -4.01
N ASN A 106 21.31 -5.87 -4.92
CA ASN A 106 20.88 -7.28 -4.77
C ASN A 106 20.01 -7.54 -3.52
N ARG A 107 19.27 -6.52 -3.06
CA ARG A 107 18.26 -6.62 -2.01
C ARG A 107 16.88 -6.26 -2.56
N THR A 108 15.83 -6.82 -1.95
CA THR A 108 14.43 -6.60 -2.30
C THR A 108 13.57 -6.51 -1.05
N PHE A 109 12.34 -6.02 -1.17
CA PHE A 109 11.41 -5.92 -0.02
C PHE A 109 11.08 -7.28 0.61
N ALA A 110 11.40 -8.40 -0.05
CA ALA A 110 11.28 -9.73 0.55
C ALA A 110 12.18 -9.94 1.78
N GLN A 111 13.19 -9.10 1.98
CA GLN A 111 14.14 -9.14 3.10
C GLN A 111 13.82 -8.09 4.18
N VAL A 112 12.72 -7.36 4.01
CA VAL A 112 12.29 -6.30 4.93
C VAL A 112 11.11 -6.84 5.73
N ALA A 113 11.27 -6.94 7.04
CA ALA A 113 10.26 -7.44 7.95
C ALA A 113 9.45 -6.29 8.55
N ASN A 114 8.16 -6.56 8.80
CA ASN A 114 7.20 -5.63 9.40
C ASN A 114 7.18 -4.19 8.85
N PRO A 115 7.37 -3.93 7.53
CA PRO A 115 7.43 -2.57 7.04
C PRO A 115 6.07 -1.89 7.20
N TYR A 116 6.08 -0.66 7.69
CA TYR A 116 4.88 0.16 7.84
C TYR A 116 5.14 1.62 7.48
N CYS A 117 4.05 2.32 7.20
CA CYS A 117 3.99 3.77 7.15
C CYS A 117 2.88 4.24 8.08
N ARG A 118 3.07 5.34 8.79
CA ARG A 118 2.06 5.94 9.65
C ARG A 118 2.01 7.44 9.48
N VAL A 119 0.86 8.02 9.83
CA VAL A 119 0.67 9.47 9.89
C VAL A 119 0.40 9.86 11.34
N VAL A 120 1.16 10.83 11.83
CA VAL A 120 1.05 11.36 13.19
C VAL A 120 0.74 12.85 13.13
N ASP A 121 -0.24 13.31 13.91
CA ASP A 121 -0.50 14.72 14.15
C ASP A 121 0.54 15.25 15.17
N THR A 122 1.30 16.27 14.78
CA THR A 122 2.37 16.80 15.63
C THR A 122 1.86 17.62 16.82
N SER A 123 0.64 18.13 16.76
CA SER A 123 0.06 18.95 17.82
C SER A 123 -0.38 18.10 19.02
N SER A 124 -0.93 16.92 18.74
CA SER A 124 -1.46 16.01 19.77
C SER A 124 -0.56 14.80 20.02
N GLY A 125 0.37 14.49 19.11
CA GLY A 125 1.13 13.24 19.08
C GLY A 125 0.27 12.02 18.70
N ALA A 126 -0.97 12.23 18.26
CA ALA A 126 -1.88 11.14 17.93
C ALA A 126 -1.49 10.50 16.58
N GLU A 127 -1.33 9.19 16.58
CA GLU A 127 -1.24 8.41 15.35
C GLU A 127 -2.62 8.33 14.69
N LEU A 128 -2.77 8.99 13.54
CA LEU A 128 -4.01 9.11 12.79
C LEU A 128 -4.31 7.82 12.02
N CYS A 129 -3.30 7.28 11.34
CA CYS A 129 -3.39 6.00 10.65
C CYS A 129 -2.05 5.28 10.58
N ARG A 130 -2.13 3.96 10.34
CA ARG A 130 -0.99 3.10 10.06
C ARG A 130 -1.31 2.14 8.94
N TYR A 131 -0.43 2.08 7.95
CA TYR A 131 -0.51 1.26 6.75
C TYR A 131 0.64 0.24 6.74
N ALA A 132 0.32 -1.05 6.74
CA ALA A 132 1.31 -2.11 6.59
C ALA A 132 1.70 -2.29 5.11
N LEU A 133 3.00 -2.27 4.81
CA LEU A 133 3.53 -2.25 3.44
C LEU A 133 3.79 -3.67 2.93
N ARG A 134 2.72 -4.38 2.56
CA ARG A 134 2.79 -5.80 2.15
C ARG A 134 2.91 -6.00 0.64
N GLU A 135 2.81 -4.92 -0.14
CA GLU A 135 2.54 -4.97 -1.59
C GLU A 135 3.77 -4.79 -2.47
N ALA A 136 4.96 -4.58 -1.91
CA ALA A 136 6.19 -4.40 -2.70
C ALA A 136 6.59 -5.65 -3.50
N GLY A 137 6.18 -6.83 -3.05
CA GLY A 137 6.46 -8.09 -3.74
C GLY A 137 7.96 -8.36 -3.88
N ARG A 138 8.44 -8.50 -5.12
CA ARG A 138 9.86 -8.76 -5.44
C ARG A 138 10.59 -7.52 -5.97
N GLU A 139 9.90 -6.38 -6.04
CA GLU A 139 10.51 -5.15 -6.52
C GLU A 139 11.40 -4.54 -5.41
N ASN A 140 12.23 -3.57 -5.79
CA ASN A 140 13.14 -2.87 -4.88
C ASN A 140 12.66 -1.44 -4.55
N GLY A 141 11.41 -1.10 -4.88
CA GLY A 141 10.80 0.17 -4.57
C GLY A 141 9.29 0.05 -4.38
N LEU A 142 8.72 0.95 -3.58
CA LEU A 142 7.28 1.05 -3.34
C LEU A 142 6.86 2.51 -3.27
N ILE A 143 5.88 2.90 -4.10
CA ILE A 143 5.12 4.13 -3.90
C ILE A 143 4.07 3.83 -2.84
N ILE A 144 4.34 4.28 -1.62
CA ILE A 144 3.58 3.91 -0.43
C ILE A 144 2.21 4.58 -0.46
N ALA A 145 2.25 5.90 -0.53
CA ALA A 145 1.09 6.75 -0.36
C ALA A 145 1.35 8.11 -1.00
N ARG A 146 0.32 8.94 -1.03
CA ARG A 146 0.46 10.35 -1.36
C ARG A 146 -0.46 11.21 -0.52
N LEU A 147 -0.04 12.44 -0.27
CA LEU A 147 -0.96 13.51 0.07
C LEU A 147 -1.54 14.09 -1.22
N VAL A 148 -2.84 14.35 -1.24
CA VAL A 148 -3.54 15.01 -2.35
C VAL A 148 -4.25 16.24 -1.82
N ARG A 149 -4.06 17.37 -2.50
CA ARG A 149 -4.84 18.57 -2.21
C ARG A 149 -6.23 18.43 -2.83
N GLU A 150 -7.20 18.20 -1.97
CA GLU A 150 -8.60 18.00 -2.32
C GLU A 150 -9.33 19.33 -2.56
N VAL A 151 -10.53 19.22 -3.13
CA VAL A 151 -11.41 20.38 -3.33
C VAL A 151 -11.70 21.07 -1.98
N GLY A 152 -11.56 22.40 -1.96
CA GLY A 152 -11.71 23.19 -0.73
C GLY A 152 -10.41 23.35 0.07
N GLY A 153 -9.27 22.90 -0.46
CA GLY A 153 -7.95 23.11 0.14
C GLY A 153 -7.56 22.09 1.21
N ARG A 154 -8.39 21.07 1.41
CA ARG A 154 -8.11 19.98 2.36
C ARG A 154 -7.00 19.09 1.84
N TRP A 155 -6.38 18.34 2.74
CA TRP A 155 -5.44 17.29 2.37
C TRP A 155 -6.03 15.93 2.66
N GLY A 156 -5.94 15.02 1.69
CA GLY A 156 -6.21 13.59 1.89
C GLY A 156 -4.90 12.82 1.87
N PHE A 157 -4.74 11.83 2.75
CA PHE A 157 -3.67 10.84 2.69
C PHE A 157 -4.20 9.56 2.04
N HIS A 158 -3.62 9.18 0.90
CA HIS A 158 -4.11 8.10 0.04
C HIS A 158 -3.11 6.94 0.06
N ALA A 159 -3.50 5.77 0.56
CA ALA A 159 -2.67 4.57 0.53
C ALA A 159 -2.66 3.98 -0.89
N LEU A 160 -1.47 3.89 -1.49
CA LEU A 160 -1.30 3.42 -2.87
C LEU A 160 -0.74 2.00 -2.93
N GLY A 161 0.36 1.73 -2.23
CA GLY A 161 1.02 0.41 -2.24
C GLY A 161 1.34 -0.07 -3.66
N LEU A 162 1.94 0.79 -4.49
CA LEU A 162 2.24 0.48 -5.89
C LEU A 162 3.73 0.18 -6.06
N PRO A 163 4.12 -1.00 -6.56
CA PRO A 163 5.53 -1.32 -6.77
C PRO A 163 6.20 -0.36 -7.76
N CYS A 164 7.42 0.03 -7.47
CA CYS A 164 8.28 0.80 -8.38
C CYS A 164 9.70 0.22 -8.37
N ARG A 165 10.58 0.79 -9.19
CA ARG A 165 11.91 0.24 -9.45
C ARG A 165 12.99 1.29 -9.34
N GLY A 166 14.19 0.81 -9.06
CA GLY A 166 15.40 1.60 -9.00
C GLY A 166 15.82 1.92 -7.58
N ARG A 167 16.98 2.54 -7.45
CA ARG A 167 17.67 2.70 -6.16
C ARG A 167 17.30 4.03 -5.49
N THR A 168 16.78 4.96 -6.27
CA THR A 168 16.38 6.28 -5.79
C THR A 168 15.03 6.68 -6.37
N TYR A 169 14.40 7.70 -5.77
CA TYR A 169 13.16 8.27 -6.30
C TYR A 169 13.27 8.68 -7.78
N LYS A 170 14.47 9.11 -8.23
CA LYS A 170 14.71 9.54 -9.62
C LYS A 170 14.48 8.41 -10.60
N ASP A 171 14.91 7.20 -10.25
CA ASP A 171 14.69 6.00 -11.07
C ASP A 171 13.21 5.61 -11.09
N SER A 172 12.50 5.90 -10.01
CA SER A 172 11.07 5.63 -9.85
C SER A 172 10.15 6.71 -10.44
N LEU A 173 10.68 7.84 -10.93
CA LEU A 173 9.88 8.95 -11.46
C LEU A 173 8.84 8.52 -12.52
N PRO A 174 9.13 7.62 -13.48
CA PRO A 174 8.12 7.17 -14.44
C PRO A 174 6.88 6.55 -13.75
N GLN A 175 7.09 5.68 -12.75
CA GLN A 175 6.00 5.08 -11.98
C GLN A 175 5.30 6.11 -11.08
N ILE A 176 6.06 7.03 -10.46
CA ILE A 176 5.49 8.10 -9.62
C ILE A 176 4.56 8.98 -10.45
N ARG A 177 5.01 9.45 -11.62
CA ARG A 177 4.20 10.26 -12.54
C ARG A 177 2.94 9.53 -12.97
N ASN A 178 3.05 8.25 -13.35
CA ASN A 178 1.89 7.43 -13.71
C ASN A 178 0.89 7.26 -12.55
N SER A 179 1.38 7.20 -11.30
CA SER A 179 0.53 7.04 -10.14
C SER A 179 -0.35 8.28 -9.85
N THR A 180 0.09 9.48 -10.26
CA THR A 180 -0.62 10.74 -9.98
C THR A 180 -2.07 10.77 -10.50
N GLY A 181 -2.36 10.05 -11.59
CA GLY A 181 -3.70 9.96 -12.19
C GLY A 181 -4.56 8.79 -11.69
N ILE A 182 -4.01 7.89 -10.85
CA ILE A 182 -4.75 6.72 -10.37
C ILE A 182 -5.82 7.15 -9.37
N LYS A 183 -7.05 6.67 -9.52
CA LYS A 183 -8.09 6.82 -8.50
C LYS A 183 -7.83 5.84 -7.36
N THR A 184 -7.59 6.34 -6.16
CA THR A 184 -7.22 5.49 -5.01
C THR A 184 -8.24 4.39 -4.73
N SER A 185 -9.54 4.66 -4.90
CA SER A 185 -10.60 3.67 -4.73
C SER A 185 -10.54 2.48 -5.70
N SER A 186 -9.86 2.61 -6.85
CA SER A 186 -9.65 1.47 -7.76
C SER A 186 -8.59 0.49 -7.27
N LEU A 187 -7.84 0.85 -6.22
CA LEU A 187 -6.81 0.01 -5.60
C LEU A 187 -7.35 -0.81 -4.42
N LEU A 188 -8.57 -0.51 -3.95
CA LEU A 188 -9.23 -1.29 -2.90
C LEU A 188 -9.41 -2.73 -3.38
N VAL A 189 -8.75 -3.66 -2.67
CA VAL A 189 -8.94 -5.08 -2.91
C VAL A 189 -10.34 -5.45 -2.47
N ARG A 190 -11.23 -5.78 -3.42
CA ARG A 190 -12.52 -6.39 -3.08
C ARG A 190 -12.25 -7.80 -2.62
N SER A 191 -12.37 -8.06 -1.32
CA SER A 191 -12.42 -9.41 -0.78
C SER A 191 -13.61 -10.14 -1.41
N ASN A 192 -13.35 -11.07 -2.33
CA ASN A 192 -14.40 -11.94 -2.85
C ASN A 192 -14.90 -12.82 -1.69
N SER A 193 -16.09 -12.52 -1.18
CA SER A 193 -16.83 -13.44 -0.33
C SER A 193 -17.19 -14.69 -1.15
N THR A 194 -16.59 -15.81 -0.79
CA THR A 194 -16.99 -17.12 -1.29
C THR A 194 -18.35 -17.48 -0.69
N THR A 195 -19.44 -17.08 -1.36
CA THR A 195 -20.78 -17.59 -1.01
C THR A 195 -20.83 -19.06 -1.39
N THR A 196 -20.68 -19.93 -0.39
CA THR A 196 -21.04 -21.35 -0.49
C THR A 196 -22.55 -21.43 -0.70
N ALA A 197 -23.00 -21.63 -1.93
CA ALA A 197 -24.38 -21.98 -2.21
C ALA A 197 -24.61 -23.43 -1.78
N GLY A 198 -25.03 -23.62 -0.52
CA GLY A 198 -25.70 -24.83 -0.09
C GLY A 198 -27.03 -24.95 -0.83
N SER A 199 -27.15 -25.92 -1.74
CA SER A 199 -28.44 -26.30 -2.31
C SER A 199 -29.17 -27.19 -1.32
N ALA A 200 -30.12 -26.59 -0.61
CA ALA A 200 -31.03 -27.24 0.31
C ALA A 200 -32.03 -28.12 -0.45
N ARG A 201 -32.28 -29.31 0.13
CA ARG A 201 -33.38 -30.22 -0.18
C ARG A 201 -34.71 -29.48 -0.25
N MET A 202 -35.53 -29.82 -1.25
CA MET A 202 -36.96 -29.51 -1.28
C MET A 202 -37.73 -30.79 -1.58
N SER A 203 -38.53 -31.23 -0.62
CA SER A 203 -39.47 -32.35 -0.70
C SER A 203 -40.86 -31.85 -1.12
N MET A 204 -41.56 -32.56 -2.01
CA MET A 204 -43.02 -32.74 -1.95
C MET A 204 -43.44 -34.08 -2.57
N ALA A 205 -44.35 -34.74 -1.83
CA ALA A 205 -45.31 -35.82 -2.12
C ALA A 205 -45.96 -35.76 -3.53
N ASP A 206 -46.62 -36.77 -4.13
CA ASP A 206 -47.06 -38.13 -3.76
C ASP A 206 -47.67 -38.78 -5.05
N ASN A 207 -47.93 -40.09 -4.97
CA ASN A 207 -48.88 -40.92 -5.71
C ASN A 207 -48.52 -41.61 -7.05
N GLY A 208 -48.41 -42.95 -6.95
CA GLY A 208 -49.23 -43.84 -7.79
C GLY A 208 -48.51 -44.90 -8.63
N HIS A 209 -48.81 -46.16 -8.32
CA HIS A 209 -49.01 -47.29 -9.25
C HIS A 209 -47.86 -48.29 -9.54
N PHE A 210 -47.90 -49.39 -8.77
CA PHE A 210 -48.01 -50.81 -9.17
C PHE A 210 -47.16 -51.39 -10.33
N MET A 211 -46.27 -52.33 -9.99
CA MET A 211 -46.02 -53.68 -10.59
C MET A 211 -44.54 -54.11 -10.44
N SER A 212 -44.32 -55.31 -9.92
CA SER A 212 -43.08 -56.11 -10.07
C SER A 212 -43.30 -57.21 -11.13
N PRO A 213 -42.43 -58.21 -11.39
CA PRO A 213 -40.96 -58.35 -11.28
C PRO A 213 -40.34 -58.97 -12.59
N GLY A 214 -39.03 -59.26 -12.58
CA GLY A 214 -38.31 -60.08 -13.59
C GLY A 214 -37.19 -59.28 -14.27
N GLU A 215 -35.98 -59.75 -14.56
CA GLU A 215 -35.44 -61.10 -14.69
C GLU A 215 -33.90 -60.93 -14.82
N GLU A 216 -33.09 -61.58 -13.97
CA GLU A 216 -31.69 -61.96 -14.31
C GLU A 216 -31.77 -63.16 -15.27
N PRO A 217 -30.80 -63.47 -16.19
CA PRO A 217 -29.37 -63.55 -15.85
C PRO A 217 -28.37 -63.37 -17.04
N LYS A 218 -27.06 -63.44 -16.71
CA LYS A 218 -25.99 -64.25 -17.38
C LYS A 218 -24.66 -63.53 -17.71
N ARG A 219 -23.65 -63.95 -16.91
CA ARG A 219 -22.39 -64.62 -17.30
C ARG A 219 -21.37 -63.93 -18.23
N SER A 220 -20.22 -63.66 -17.59
CA SER A 220 -18.90 -64.27 -17.83
C SER A 220 -18.10 -63.91 -19.09
N LYS A 221 -16.88 -63.38 -18.85
CA LYS A 221 -15.53 -63.85 -19.27
C LYS A 221 -14.57 -62.65 -19.14
N PHE A 222 -13.61 -62.58 -18.22
CA PHE A 222 -12.31 -63.27 -18.10
C PHE A 222 -11.35 -63.14 -19.31
N CYS A 223 -10.08 -62.87 -18.96
CA CYS A 223 -8.83 -62.83 -19.74
C CYS A 223 -8.50 -61.58 -20.58
N VAL A 224 -7.25 -61.15 -20.76
CA VAL A 224 -5.94 -61.23 -20.07
C VAL A 224 -5.02 -60.38 -20.95
N VAL A 225 -4.24 -59.53 -20.30
CA VAL A 225 -2.85 -59.13 -20.58
C VAL A 225 -2.31 -59.30 -22.01
N GLN A 226 -1.86 -58.18 -22.59
CA GLN A 226 -0.53 -58.09 -23.20
C GLN A 226 -0.01 -56.65 -23.07
#